data_AF-A0A930P9W9-F1
#
_entry.id   AF-A0A930P9W9-F1
#
_cell.length_a   1.000
_cell.length_b   1.000
_cell.length_c   1.000
_cell.angle_alpha   90.00
_cell.angle_beta   90.00
_cell.angle_gamma   90.00
#
_symmetry.space_group_name_H-M   'P 1'
#
loop_
_entity.id
_entity.type
_entity.pdbx_description
1 polymer ?
#
loop_
_entity_poly.entity_id
_entity_poly.type
_entity_poly.pdbx_seq_one_letter_code
_entity_poly.pdbx_strand_id
1 'polypeptide(L)'
;MRHLRTEAILGGKTCTLHIEDNAKVLLLQPVDGHDREELEQQIKYIEEHTKVPFIHVAIHISKWNDELTPWRASPVFGKIPFGEGAHDTLLYIKEQLLAELYAQF
;
A
#
# COMPACT_ATOMS: atom_id res chain seq x y z
N MET A 1 -8.43 -18.86 -0.93
CA MET A 1 -8.03 -17.67 -0.16
C MET A 1 -9.18 -17.27 0.71
N ARG A 2 -8.86 -16.83 1.93
CA ARG A 2 -9.79 -16.33 2.94
C ARG A 2 -10.26 -14.91 2.60
N HIS A 3 -9.42 -14.13 1.91
CA HIS A 3 -9.72 -12.77 1.51
C HIS A 3 -10.41 -12.67 0.14
N LEU A 4 -11.38 -11.76 0.03
CA LEU A 4 -11.87 -11.27 -1.24
C LEU A 4 -10.90 -10.22 -1.78
N ARG A 5 -10.45 -10.41 -3.03
CA ARG A 5 -9.64 -9.42 -3.74
C ARG A 5 -10.52 -8.46 -4.52
N THR A 6 -10.26 -7.16 -4.38
CA THR A 6 -10.89 -6.10 -5.19
C THR A 6 -9.91 -4.98 -5.50
N GLU A 7 -10.25 -4.16 -6.49
CA GLU A 7 -9.54 -2.90 -6.78
C GLU A 7 -10.48 -1.72 -6.55
N ALA A 8 -9.94 -0.65 -5.98
CA ALA A 8 -10.68 0.58 -5.72
C ALA A 8 -9.77 1.80 -5.92
N ILE A 9 -10.38 2.96 -6.13
CA ILE A 9 -9.68 4.24 -6.06
C ILE A 9 -10.01 4.83 -4.69
N LEU A 10 -9.00 5.01 -3.85
CA LEU A 10 -9.14 5.56 -2.51
C LEU A 10 -8.25 6.80 -2.40
N GLY A 11 -8.80 7.94 -1.97
CA GLY A 11 -8.08 9.23 -1.92
C GLY A 11 -7.36 9.59 -3.23
N GLY A 12 -7.91 9.16 -4.38
CA GLY A 12 -7.33 9.41 -5.70
C GLY A 12 -6.19 8.48 -6.13
N LYS A 13 -5.81 7.46 -5.35
CA LYS A 13 -4.86 6.42 -5.78
C LYS A 13 -5.54 5.08 -6.00
N THR A 14 -5.12 4.36 -7.03
CA THR A 14 -5.51 2.95 -7.24
C THR A 14 -4.96 2.10 -6.10
N CYS A 15 -5.82 1.29 -5.52
CA CYS A 15 -5.49 0.37 -4.45
C CYS A 15 -5.98 -1.04 -4.76
N THR A 16 -5.20 -2.06 -4.43
CA THR A 16 -5.65 -3.46 -4.40
C THR A 16 -5.94 -3.86 -2.96
N LEU A 17 -7.16 -4.29 -2.70
CA LEU A 17 -7.63 -4.66 -1.36
C LEU A 17 -7.80 -6.18 -1.28
N HIS A 18 -7.33 -6.76 -0.17
CA HIS A 18 -7.65 -8.12 0.26
C HIS A 18 -8.44 -8.00 1.56
N ILE A 19 -9.73 -8.33 1.49
CA ILE A 19 -10.69 -8.06 2.55
C ILE A 19 -11.13 -9.37 3.19
N GLU A 20 -11.06 -9.43 4.51
CA GLU A 20 -11.64 -10.49 5.33
C GLU A 20 -12.64 -9.89 6.32
N ASP A 21 -13.74 -10.59 6.53
CA ASP A 21 -14.75 -10.21 7.52
C ASP A 21 -14.18 -10.20 8.95
N ASN A 22 -14.70 -9.30 9.80
CA ASN A 22 -14.31 -9.16 11.20
C ASN A 22 -12.82 -8.87 11.43
N ALA A 23 -12.13 -8.32 10.43
CA ALA A 23 -10.73 -7.93 10.52
C ALA A 23 -10.44 -7.11 11.79
N LYS A 24 -9.33 -7.43 12.44
CA LYS A 24 -8.82 -6.74 13.63
C LYS A 24 -7.60 -5.88 13.33
N VAL A 25 -6.99 -6.10 12.17
CA VAL A 25 -5.76 -5.45 11.74
C VAL A 25 -5.95 -4.92 10.33
N LEU A 26 -5.47 -3.70 10.10
CA LEU A 26 -5.33 -3.11 8.79
C LEU A 26 -3.84 -3.11 8.43
N LEU A 27 -3.49 -3.77 7.34
CA LEU A 27 -2.15 -3.76 6.74
C LEU A 27 -2.14 -2.81 5.56
N LEU A 28 -1.39 -1.71 5.67
CA LEU A 28 -1.21 -0.74 4.59
C LEU A 28 0.17 -0.91 3.99
N GLN A 29 0.23 -1.08 2.67
CA GLN A 29 1.49 -1.31 1.96
C GLN A 29 1.55 -0.46 0.69
N PRO A 30 2.37 0.59 0.64
CA PRO A 30 2.78 1.18 -0.63
C PRO A 30 3.52 0.13 -1.46
N VAL A 31 3.11 -0.08 -2.71
CA VAL A 31 3.68 -1.09 -3.61
C VAL A 31 4.02 -0.49 -4.97
N ASP A 32 5.16 -0.87 -5.52
CA ASP A 32 5.54 -0.51 -6.89
C ASP A 32 5.11 -1.58 -7.92
N GLY A 33 5.64 -1.49 -9.15
CA GLY A 33 5.36 -2.46 -10.20
C GLY A 33 5.72 -3.90 -9.83
N HIS A 34 6.89 -4.12 -9.24
CA HIS A 34 7.41 -5.45 -8.93
C HIS A 34 6.70 -6.04 -7.73
N ASP A 35 6.47 -5.24 -6.68
CA ASP A 35 5.79 -5.69 -5.46
C ASP A 35 4.39 -6.25 -5.76
N ARG A 36 3.69 -5.67 -6.75
CA ARG A 36 2.33 -6.08 -7.13
C ARG A 36 2.26 -7.50 -7.68
N GLU A 37 3.32 -8.01 -8.29
CA GLU A 37 3.36 -9.37 -8.84
C GLU A 37 3.40 -10.43 -7.72
N GLU A 38 3.91 -10.07 -6.55
CA GLU A 38 4.09 -10.98 -5.41
C GLU A 38 2.95 -10.93 -4.39
N LEU A 39 2.01 -9.97 -4.52
CA LEU A 39 0.96 -9.72 -3.52
C LEU A 39 0.16 -10.98 -3.16
N GLU A 40 -0.30 -11.75 -4.16
CA GLU A 40 -1.11 -12.95 -3.90
C GLU A 40 -0.34 -14.01 -3.10
N GLN A 41 0.96 -14.17 -3.38
CA GLN A 41 1.83 -15.08 -2.65
C GLN A 41 2.06 -14.58 -1.21
N GLN A 42 2.27 -13.27 -1.02
CA GLN A 42 2.43 -12.66 0.30
C GLN A 42 1.16 -12.84 1.15
N ILE A 43 -0.03 -12.56 0.60
CA ILE A 43 -1.30 -12.74 1.32
C ILE A 43 -1.53 -14.19 1.70
N LYS A 44 -1.31 -15.12 0.76
CA LYS A 44 -1.42 -16.56 1.05
C LYS A 44 -0.47 -16.99 2.16
N TYR A 45 0.78 -16.51 2.13
CA TYR A 45 1.74 -16.81 3.18
C TYR A 45 1.27 -16.30 4.55
N ILE A 46 0.74 -15.07 4.62
CA ILE A 46 0.19 -14.54 5.88
C ILE A 46 -1.00 -15.39 6.34
N GLU A 47 -1.96 -15.71 5.45
CA GLU A 47 -3.10 -16.58 5.76
C GLU A 47 -2.68 -17.94 6.38
N GLU A 48 -1.58 -18.52 5.89
CA GLU A 48 -1.06 -19.81 6.38
C GLU A 48 -0.40 -19.71 7.77
N HIS A 49 0.10 -18.53 8.15
CA HIS A 49 0.93 -18.34 9.34
C HIS A 49 0.25 -17.50 10.44
N THR A 50 -0.92 -16.92 10.20
CA THR A 50 -1.72 -16.23 11.23
C THR A 50 -3.19 -16.56 11.14
N LYS A 51 -3.84 -16.65 12.31
CA LYS A 51 -5.30 -16.74 12.42
C LYS A 51 -5.95 -15.38 12.68
N VAL A 52 -5.16 -14.32 12.86
CA VAL A 52 -5.68 -12.97 13.08
C VAL A 52 -6.35 -12.52 11.77
N PRO A 53 -7.64 -12.11 11.80
CA PRO A 53 -8.29 -11.62 10.60
C PRO A 53 -7.81 -10.20 10.28
N PHE A 54 -7.56 -9.92 9.00
CA PHE A 54 -7.00 -8.64 8.57
C PHE A 54 -7.59 -8.14 7.26
N ILE A 55 -7.46 -6.83 7.02
CA ILE A 55 -7.61 -6.24 5.69
C ILE A 55 -6.22 -5.80 5.25
N HIS A 56 -5.84 -6.13 4.03
CA HIS A 56 -4.64 -5.59 3.41
C HIS A 56 -5.01 -4.63 2.28
N VAL A 57 -4.33 -3.48 2.23
CA VAL A 57 -4.49 -2.47 1.20
C VAL A 57 -3.13 -2.16 0.59
N ALA A 58 -2.94 -2.59 -0.65
CA ALA A 58 -1.80 -2.23 -1.48
C ALA A 58 -2.08 -0.90 -2.18
N ILE A 59 -1.32 0.15 -1.85
CA ILE A 59 -1.42 1.48 -2.45
C ILE A 59 -0.48 1.52 -3.65
N HIS A 60 -0.98 1.69 -4.86
CA HIS A 60 -0.13 1.66 -6.05
C HIS A 60 0.71 2.92 -6.16
N ILE A 61 2.03 2.74 -6.19
CA ILE A 61 3.03 3.79 -6.35
C ILE A 61 3.59 3.70 -7.77
N SER A 62 3.44 4.78 -8.52
CA SER A 62 3.87 4.81 -9.93
C SER A 62 5.35 5.12 -10.07
N LYS A 63 5.87 6.00 -9.20
CA LYS A 63 7.27 6.41 -9.20
C LYS A 63 7.81 6.37 -7.78
N TRP A 64 8.28 5.20 -7.36
CA TRP A 64 8.76 5.00 -5.98
C TRP A 64 9.82 6.03 -5.56
N ASN A 65 10.76 6.38 -6.45
CA ASN A 65 11.82 7.33 -6.14
C ASN A 65 11.30 8.76 -5.93
N ASP A 66 10.19 9.13 -6.58
CA ASP A 66 9.58 10.44 -6.43
C ASP A 66 8.66 10.47 -5.20
N GLU A 67 7.84 9.42 -5.03
CA GLU A 67 6.72 9.37 -4.08
C GLU A 67 7.10 8.84 -2.69
N LEU A 68 8.14 8.01 -2.57
CA LEU A 68 8.50 7.33 -1.30
C LEU A 68 9.83 7.79 -0.72
N THR A 69 10.60 8.60 -1.46
CA THR A 69 11.83 9.17 -0.92
C THR A 69 11.53 10.25 0.11
N PRO A 70 12.17 10.21 1.29
CA PRO A 70 11.89 11.15 2.39
C PRO A 70 12.45 12.56 2.20
N TRP A 71 13.54 12.73 1.43
CA TRP A 71 14.13 14.04 1.12
C TRP A 71 14.99 13.96 -0.14
N ARG A 72 15.18 15.10 -0.81
CA ARG A 72 16.08 15.19 -1.97
C ARG A 72 17.50 14.86 -1.58
N ALA A 73 18.10 13.96 -2.33
CA ALA A 73 19.52 13.62 -2.20
C ALA A 73 20.14 13.39 -3.58
N SER A 74 21.45 13.57 -3.66
CA SER A 74 22.21 13.23 -4.87
C SER A 74 22.05 11.74 -5.20
N PRO A 75 22.01 11.36 -6.48
CA PRO A 75 21.98 9.95 -6.86
C PRO A 75 23.19 9.22 -6.31
N VAL A 76 22.97 8.07 -5.66
CA VAL A 76 24.05 7.14 -5.32
C VAL A 76 24.50 6.37 -6.57
N PHE A 77 23.57 6.14 -7.51
CA PHE A 77 23.81 5.54 -8.82
C PHE A 77 22.98 6.26 -9.90
N GLY A 78 23.50 6.34 -11.13
CA GLY A 78 22.78 6.96 -12.26
C GLY A 78 22.78 8.49 -12.22
N LYS A 79 21.76 9.09 -12.86
CA LYS A 79 21.64 10.56 -13.02
C LYS A 79 20.39 11.16 -12.39
N ILE A 80 19.47 10.33 -11.90
CA ILE A 80 18.18 10.79 -11.38
C ILE A 80 18.33 11.00 -9.87
N PRO A 81 18.16 12.23 -9.35
CA PRO A 81 18.23 12.47 -7.91
C PRO A 81 17.05 11.80 -7.19
N PHE A 82 17.23 11.60 -5.89
CA PHE A 82 16.17 11.18 -5.00
C PHE A 82 15.08 12.26 -4.91
N GLY A 83 13.81 11.85 -4.89
CA GLY A 83 12.65 12.74 -4.75
C GLY A 83 12.45 13.27 -3.32
N GLU A 84 11.24 13.70 -2.99
CA GLU A 84 10.90 14.18 -1.64
C GLU A 84 9.43 13.94 -1.27
N GLY A 85 8.73 13.09 -2.03
CA GLY A 85 7.29 12.92 -1.93
C GLY A 85 6.81 12.08 -0.74
N ALA A 86 7.69 11.50 0.09
CA ALA A 86 7.23 10.63 1.18
C ALA A 86 6.33 11.36 2.19
N HIS A 87 6.56 12.67 2.41
CA HIS A 87 5.70 13.48 3.27
C HIS A 87 4.27 13.54 2.71
N ASP A 88 4.13 13.85 1.43
CA ASP A 88 2.83 13.94 0.76
C ASP A 88 2.14 12.58 0.70
N THR A 89 2.89 11.50 0.46
CA THR A 89 2.36 10.13 0.51
C THR A 89 1.85 9.78 1.91
N LEU A 90 2.59 10.13 2.97
CA LEU A 90 2.16 9.91 4.35
C LEU A 90 0.91 10.75 4.69
N LEU A 91 0.86 12.00 4.22
CA LEU A 91 -0.29 12.88 4.42
C LEU A 91 -1.54 12.30 3.75
N TYR A 92 -1.42 11.87 2.49
CA TYR A 92 -2.46 11.15 1.77
C TYR A 92 -2.95 9.92 2.55
N ILE A 93 -2.03 9.08 3.07
CA ILE A 93 -2.40 7.89 3.84
C ILE A 93 -3.23 8.28 5.07
N LYS A 94 -2.77 9.28 5.82
CA LYS A 94 -3.38 9.68 7.09
C LYS A 94 -4.71 10.40 6.93
N GLU A 95 -4.80 11.29 5.95
CA GLU A 95 -5.91 12.25 5.86
C GLU A 95 -6.99 11.82 4.85
N GLN A 96 -6.63 11.00 3.86
CA GLN A 96 -7.55 10.60 2.80
C GLN A 96 -7.82 9.10 2.85
N LEU A 97 -6.78 8.27 2.70
CA LEU A 97 -6.94 6.81 2.62
C LEU A 97 -7.57 6.23 3.89
N LEU A 98 -7.03 6.54 5.07
CA LEU A 98 -7.55 6.01 6.33
C LEU A 98 -8.99 6.48 6.58
N ALA A 99 -9.32 7.73 6.24
CA ALA A 99 -10.67 8.25 6.39
C ALA A 99 -11.69 7.47 5.54
N GLU A 100 -11.35 7.18 4.29
CA GLU A 100 -12.21 6.39 3.40
C GLU A 100 -12.30 4.92 3.81
N LEU A 101 -11.21 4.32 4.27
CA LEU A 101 -11.20 2.93 4.74
C LEU A 101 -12.09 2.76 5.98
N TYR A 102 -11.99 3.65 6.98
CA TYR A 102 -12.84 3.58 8.18
C TYR A 102 -14.31 3.90 7.92
N ALA A 103 -14.63 4.57 6.80
CA ALA A 103 -16.01 4.76 6.39
C ALA A 103 -16.62 3.50 5.75
N GLN A 104 -15.79 2.58 5.27
CA GLN A 104 -16.21 1.38 4.52
C GLN A 104 -16.11 0.08 5.34
N PHE A 105 -15.15 -0.01 6.28
CA PHE A 105 -14.81 -1.22 7.04
C PHE A 105 -14.73 -0.93 8.54
#